data_AF-A0A939NNA1-F1
#
_entry.id   AF-A0A939NNA1-F1
#
_cell.length_a   1.000
_cell.length_b   1.000
_cell.length_c   1.000
_cell.angle_alpha   90.00
_cell.angle_beta   90.00
_cell.angle_gamma   90.00
#
_symmetry.space_group_name_H-M   'P 1'
#
loop_
_entity.id
_entity.type
_entity.pdbx_description
1 polymer ?
#
loop_
_entity_poly.entity_id
_entity_poly.type
_entity_poly.pdbx_seq_one_letter_code
_entity_poly.pdbx_strand_id
1 'polypeptide(L)' 'MELQLRQLSGSARWHHSGCPRTQSSIIVSDNGKEWVLCNASPDISQQIAHTPS' A
#
# COMPACT_ATOMS: atom_id res chain seq x y z
N MET A 1 -17.85 13.42 -5.81
CA MET A 1 -16.63 13.26 -5.00
C MET A 1 -16.47 11.78 -4.76
N GLU A 2 -15.58 11.15 -5.52
CA GLU A 2 -15.36 9.70 -5.45
C GLU A 2 -14.15 9.44 -4.57
N LEU A 3 -14.28 8.52 -3.62
CA LEU A 3 -13.18 8.15 -2.73
C LEU A 3 -12.42 6.97 -3.35
N GLN A 4 -11.17 7.20 -3.71
CA GLN A 4 -10.25 6.16 -4.17
C GLN A 4 -9.46 5.60 -2.99
N LEU A 5 -9.60 4.29 -2.79
CA LEU A 5 -8.92 3.51 -1.76
C LEU A 5 -7.93 2.54 -2.42
N ARG A 6 -6.67 2.56 -2.01
CA ARG A 6 -5.67 1.58 -2.46
C ARG A 6 -4.88 1.01 -1.28
N GLN A 7 -4.84 -0.32 -1.18
CA GLN A 7 -3.86 -1.02 -0.36
C GLN A 7 -2.50 -0.93 -1.04
N LEU A 8 -1.49 -0.49 -0.30
CA LEU A 8 -0.11 -0.59 -0.76
C LEU A 8 0.41 -1.97 -0.37
N SER A 9 0.76 -2.80 -1.34
CA SER A 9 1.35 -4.12 -1.08
C SER A 9 2.56 -4.36 -1.96
N GLY A 10 3.70 -4.61 -1.33
CA GLY A 10 4.88 -5.21 -1.95
C GLY A 10 5.02 -6.67 -1.52
N SER A 11 6.07 -7.35 -1.97
CA SER A 11 6.31 -8.76 -1.66
C SER A 11 7.39 -8.94 -0.58
N ALA A 12 7.01 -9.27 0.67
CA ALA A 12 7.83 -10.05 1.64
C ALA A 12 7.21 -10.22 3.04
N ARG A 13 6.73 -11.44 3.36
CA ARG A 13 6.91 -12.16 4.64
C ARG A 13 6.43 -13.61 4.50
N TRP A 14 7.27 -14.57 4.88
CA TRP A 14 7.02 -16.01 4.78
C TRP A 14 6.32 -16.54 6.03
N HIS A 15 5.08 -17.00 5.85
CA HIS A 15 4.52 -18.13 6.58
C HIS A 15 3.41 -18.72 5.71
N HIS A 16 3.58 -19.97 5.27
CA HIS A 16 2.63 -20.78 4.49
C HIS A 16 2.54 -20.47 2.97
N SER A 17 3.13 -21.35 2.14
CA SER A 17 2.86 -21.66 0.72
C SER A 17 2.22 -20.61 -0.21
N GLY A 18 2.53 -19.32 -0.03
CA GLY A 18 1.90 -18.21 -0.74
C GLY A 18 2.91 -17.12 -1.06
N CYS A 19 2.62 -16.34 -2.10
CA CYS A 19 3.49 -15.25 -2.55
C CYS A 19 3.84 -14.33 -1.37
N PRO A 20 5.09 -13.84 -1.26
CA PRO A 20 5.47 -12.97 -0.16
C PRO A 20 4.62 -11.69 -0.13
N ARG A 21 4.28 -11.16 1.07
CA ARG A 21 3.42 -9.98 1.27
C ARG A 21 4.04 -9.01 2.29
N THR A 22 4.09 -7.72 1.99
CA THR A 22 4.46 -6.67 2.96
C THR A 22 3.39 -6.51 4.04
N GLN A 23 3.74 -5.85 5.14
CA GLN A 23 2.78 -5.43 6.16
C GLN A 23 1.77 -4.41 5.59
N SER A 24 0.60 -4.26 6.20
CA SER A 24 -0.50 -3.46 5.63
C SER A 24 -0.26 -1.95 5.70
N SER A 25 -0.44 -1.23 4.59
CA SER A 25 -0.55 0.24 4.52
C SER A 25 -1.63 0.61 3.49
N ILE A 26 -2.35 1.71 3.69
CA ILE A 26 -3.46 2.12 2.79
C ILE A 26 -3.33 3.60 2.44
N ILE A 27 -3.62 3.97 1.19
CA ILE A 27 -3.80 5.35 0.77
C ILE A 27 -5.25 5.63 0.39
N VAL A 28 -5.72 6.83 0.73
CA VAL A 28 -7.06 7.33 0.38
C VAL A 28 -6.93 8.70 -0.28
N SER A 29 -7.68 8.93 -1.34
CA SER A 29 -7.81 10.23 -2.00
C SER A 29 -9.25 10.46 -2.43
N ASP A 30 -9.68 11.73 -2.45
CA ASP A 30 -10.96 12.16 -3.02
C ASP A 30 -10.81 12.78 -4.42
N ASN A 31 -9.57 13.00 -4.86
CA ASN A 31 -9.24 13.76 -6.07
C ASN A 31 -8.13 13.11 -6.94
N GLY A 32 -7.58 11.98 -6.50
CA GLY A 32 -6.53 11.21 -7.19
C GLY A 32 -5.14 11.84 -7.18
N LYS A 33 -4.96 13.02 -6.56
CA LYS A 33 -3.70 13.78 -6.55
C LYS A 33 -3.09 13.87 -5.16
N GLU A 34 -3.93 14.10 -4.16
CA GLU A 34 -3.55 14.25 -2.77
C GLU A 34 -3.98 13.01 -2.00
N TRP A 35 -3.06 12.41 -1.27
CA TRP A 35 -3.27 11.11 -0.63
C TRP A 35 -3.01 11.18 0.86
N VAL A 36 -3.90 10.58 1.64
CA VAL A 36 -3.69 10.34 3.08
C VAL A 36 -3.21 8.91 3.26
N LEU A 37 -2.07 8.72 3.92
CA LEU A 37 -1.54 7.42 4.30
C LEU A 37 -2.09 6.99 5.67
N CYS A 38 -2.78 5.85 5.68
CA CYS A 38 -3.24 5.18 6.90
C CYS A 38 -2.32 3.99 7.18
N ASN A 39 -1.61 4.07 8.31
CA ASN A 39 -0.54 3.17 8.73
C ASN A 39 0.71 3.24 7.83
N ALA A 40 1.84 3.65 8.42
CA ALA A 40 3.14 3.65 7.75
C ALA A 40 3.92 2.41 8.20
N SER A 41 3.73 1.30 7.49
CA SER A 41 4.42 0.06 7.83
C SER A 41 5.96 0.18 7.63
N PRO A 42 6.77 -0.68 8.26
CA PRO A 42 8.22 -0.71 8.04
C PRO A 42 8.63 -0.90 6.57
N ASP A 43 7.74 -1.46 5.75
CA ASP A 43 7.97 -1.76 4.34
C ASP A 43 7.48 -0.63 3.39
N ILE A 44 7.08 0.53 3.93
CA ILE A 44 6.37 1.60 3.19
C ILE A 44 7.14 2.12 1.96
N SER A 45 8.47 2.17 2.03
CA SER A 45 9.29 2.62 0.90
C SER A 45 9.16 1.68 -0.31
N GLN A 46 9.19 0.36 -0.08
CA GLN A 46 8.98 -0.64 -1.14
C GLN A 46 7.55 -0.58 -1.68
N GLN A 47 6.58 -0.41 -0.79
CA GLN A 47 5.18 -0.28 -1.13
C GLN A 47 4.88 0.89 -2.07
N ILE A 48 5.46 2.06 -1.80
CA ILE A 48 5.35 3.24 -2.67
C ILE A 48 6.00 2.96 -4.02
N ALA A 49 7.19 2.38 -4.05
CA ALA A 49 7.89 2.05 -5.29
C ALA A 49 7.12 1.06 -6.19
N HIS A 50 6.30 0.19 -5.61
CA HIS A 50 5.47 -0.77 -6.33
C HIS A 50 4.04 -0.28 -6.64
N THR A 51 3.69 0.94 -6.23
CA THR A 51 2.37 1.51 -6.49
C THR A 51 2.48 2.47 -7.68
N PRO A 52 1.83 2.18 -8.81
CA PRO A 52 1.86 3.07 -9.98
C PRO A 52 1.16 4.40 -9.67
N SER A 53 1.64 5.48 -10.30
CA SER A 53 1.02 6.81 -10.30
C SER A 53 -0.34 6.81 -10.98
#